data_AF-A0AAV6PA42-F1
#
_entry.id   AF-A0AAV6PA42-F1
#
_cell.length_a   1.000
_cell.length_b   1.000
_cell.length_c   1.000
_cell.angle_alpha   90.00
_cell.angle_beta   90.00
_cell.angle_gamma   90.00
#
_symmetry.space_group_name_H-M   'P 1'
#
loop_
_entity.id
_entity.type
_entity.pdbx_description
1 polymer ?
#
loop_
_entity_poly.entity_id
_entity_poly.type
_entity_poly.pdbx_seq_one_letter_code
_entity_poly.pdbx_strand_id
1 'polypeptide(L)'
;MERLRRRDRQMFSGFTKGEIEKMEKLLEESGLQLLNREFCQKVTQGFNRSSGRAGKPVIKWMEVYNWLQSRLQDFPKNEKRMSEIPEACPSNKTQESSQRPEGEKSPDLSELEFEARSSKDGAWYDVAMFLTHRFLRSGEAEARVRFVGFGAEEDEWVNIKQAVRVRSVPIEHSECQKLKVGDIVLCFQERRDQAIYYDAHIVEVQRRMHDIRGCRCLFLVRYEHDSTEEKVRLRRLCHRPAHRF
;
A
#
# COMPACT_ATOMS: atom_id res chain seq x y z
N MET A 1 61.76 3.47 -3.03
CA MET A 1 60.36 3.16 -3.39
C MET A 1 59.47 3.60 -2.24
N GLU A 2 58.90 4.79 -2.35
CA GLU A 2 57.95 5.35 -1.37
C GLU A 2 56.68 4.50 -1.34
N ARG A 3 56.37 3.93 -0.16
CA ARG A 3 55.08 3.28 0.07
C ARG A 3 54.02 4.36 0.17
N LEU A 4 53.22 4.49 -0.90
CA LEU A 4 52.04 5.35 -0.92
C LEU A 4 51.14 4.99 0.27
N ARG A 5 50.95 5.94 1.20
CA ARG A 5 50.01 5.83 2.31
C ARG A 5 48.64 5.46 1.76
N ARG A 6 48.04 4.36 2.26
CA ARG A 6 46.63 4.05 2.03
C ARG A 6 45.82 5.27 2.48
N ARG A 7 45.15 5.95 1.55
CA ARG A 7 44.12 6.94 1.89
C ARG A 7 43.04 6.18 2.64
N ASP A 8 42.95 6.42 3.93
CA ASP A 8 41.85 5.94 4.74
C ASP A 8 40.59 6.63 4.23
N ARG A 9 39.88 5.95 3.33
CA ARG A 9 38.68 6.47 2.70
C ARG A 9 37.58 6.23 3.71
N GLN A 10 37.38 7.19 4.59
CA GLN A 10 36.26 7.21 5.52
C GLN A 10 34.99 6.94 4.71
N MET A 11 34.40 5.76 4.92
CA MET A 11 33.20 5.32 4.21
C MET A 11 32.09 6.28 4.59
N PHE A 12 31.83 7.23 3.70
CA PHE A 12 30.70 8.12 3.83
C PHE A 12 29.43 7.30 3.62
N SER A 13 28.64 7.13 4.68
CA SER A 13 27.28 6.59 4.63
C SER A 13 26.28 7.73 4.79
N GLY A 14 25.27 7.79 3.92
CA GLY A 14 24.19 8.76 3.98
C GLY A 14 24.28 9.92 2.98
N PHE A 15 23.50 10.98 3.24
CA PHE A 15 23.34 12.15 2.37
C PHE A 15 24.33 13.26 2.73
N THR A 16 24.83 13.97 1.73
CA THR A 16 25.63 15.18 1.94
C THR A 16 24.76 16.31 2.45
N LYS A 17 25.38 17.28 3.15
CA LYS A 17 24.66 18.47 3.66
C LYS A 17 23.87 19.20 2.58
N GLY A 18 24.44 19.37 1.38
CA GLY A 18 23.74 20.01 0.26
C GLY A 18 22.65 19.14 -0.40
N GLU A 19 22.70 17.81 -0.26
CA GLU A 19 21.59 16.94 -0.65
C GLU A 19 20.46 17.03 0.37
N ILE A 20 20.79 17.09 1.67
CA ILE A 20 19.82 17.29 2.75
C ILE A 20 19.10 18.63 2.59
N GLU A 21 19.82 19.74 2.45
CA GLU A 21 19.23 21.07 2.26
C GLU A 21 18.30 21.13 1.03
N LYS A 22 18.64 20.42 -0.06
CA LYS A 22 17.77 20.30 -1.23
C LYS A 22 16.53 19.47 -0.95
N MET A 23 16.64 18.36 -0.23
CA MET A 23 15.48 17.55 0.15
C MET A 23 14.57 18.29 1.14
N GLU A 24 15.13 19.07 2.08
CA GLU A 24 14.39 19.92 3.01
C GLU A 24 13.63 21.03 2.27
N LYS A 25 14.27 21.69 1.31
CA LYS A 25 13.60 22.67 0.44
C LYS A 25 12.48 22.04 -0.39
N LEU A 26 12.69 20.84 -0.94
CA LEU A 26 11.65 20.12 -1.67
C LEU A 26 10.47 19.73 -0.77
N LEU A 27 10.73 19.36 0.49
CA LEU A 27 9.73 19.13 1.53
C LEU A 27 8.89 20.37 1.82
N GLU A 28 9.52 21.53 1.98
CA GLU A 28 8.83 22.81 2.21
C GLU A 28 8.00 23.25 0.99
N GLU A 29 8.49 23.04 -0.22
CA GLU A 29 7.83 23.49 -1.45
C GLU A 29 6.69 22.56 -1.92
N SER A 30 6.79 21.26 -1.68
CA SER A 30 5.88 20.25 -2.27
C SER A 30 5.03 19.47 -1.25
N GLY A 31 5.30 19.57 0.06
CA GLY A 31 4.52 18.91 1.11
C GLY A 31 4.34 17.39 0.94
N LEU A 32 3.18 16.85 1.34
CA LEU A 32 2.87 15.41 1.35
C LEU A 32 2.86 14.71 -0.03
N GLN A 33 3.04 15.44 -1.14
CA GLN A 33 3.09 14.89 -2.51
C GLN A 33 4.42 14.18 -2.85
N LEU A 34 5.38 14.13 -1.92
CA LEU A 34 6.77 13.73 -2.17
C LEU A 34 7.05 12.22 -2.07
N LEU A 35 6.07 11.42 -1.67
CA LEU A 35 6.22 9.97 -1.52
C LEU A 35 5.93 9.19 -2.83
N ASN A 36 5.78 9.88 -3.96
CA ASN A 36 5.71 9.22 -5.26
C ASN A 36 7.09 8.62 -5.64
N ARG A 37 7.11 7.33 -5.98
CA ARG A 37 8.29 6.61 -6.49
C ARG A 37 8.99 7.34 -7.63
N GLU A 38 8.25 7.90 -8.58
CA GLU A 38 8.78 8.63 -9.73
C GLU A 38 9.50 9.91 -9.29
N PHE A 39 8.96 10.58 -8.28
CA PHE A 39 9.58 11.75 -7.67
C PHE A 39 10.89 11.38 -6.96
N CYS A 40 10.87 10.36 -6.09
CA CYS A 40 12.08 9.89 -5.41
C CYS A 40 13.15 9.44 -6.42
N GLN A 41 12.76 8.78 -7.50
CA GLN A 41 13.67 8.39 -8.58
C GLN A 41 14.25 9.61 -9.30
N LYS A 42 13.44 10.64 -9.60
CA LYS A 42 13.90 11.88 -10.24
C LYS A 42 14.91 12.63 -9.37
N VAL A 43 14.62 12.79 -8.08
CA VAL A 43 15.54 13.41 -7.11
C VAL A 43 16.84 12.62 -7.00
N THR A 44 16.74 11.29 -6.91
CA THR A 44 17.89 10.38 -6.85
C THR A 44 18.77 10.46 -8.08
N GLN A 45 18.17 10.49 -9.27
CA GLN A 45 18.89 10.67 -10.53
C GLN A 45 19.61 12.03 -10.55
N GLY A 46 18.97 13.09 -10.07
CA GLY A 46 19.57 14.42 -9.93
C GLY A 46 20.79 14.42 -9.00
N PHE A 47 20.70 13.74 -7.85
CA PHE A 47 21.82 13.64 -6.91
C PHE A 47 22.95 12.76 -7.44
N ASN A 48 22.63 11.62 -8.07
CA ASN A 48 23.64 10.74 -8.66
C ASN A 48 24.40 11.39 -9.83
N ARG A 49 23.77 12.34 -10.55
CA ARG A 49 24.39 13.13 -11.63
C ARG A 49 25.13 14.38 -11.15
N SER A 50 25.08 14.71 -9.85
CA SER A 50 25.71 15.90 -9.29
C SER A 50 27.22 15.74 -9.09
N SER A 51 28.00 16.78 -9.42
CA SER A 51 29.45 16.82 -9.19
C SER A 51 29.83 16.76 -7.70
N GLY A 52 28.93 17.15 -6.79
CA GLY A 52 29.12 17.06 -5.33
C GLY A 52 29.23 15.63 -4.78
N ARG A 53 29.09 14.63 -5.65
CA ARG A 53 29.07 13.21 -5.35
C ARG A 53 30.18 12.39 -6.00
N ALA A 54 31.09 13.05 -6.71
CA ALA A 54 32.27 12.40 -7.28
C ALA A 54 33.02 11.64 -6.19
N GLY A 55 33.10 10.31 -6.33
CA GLY A 55 33.77 9.43 -5.37
C GLY A 55 32.96 9.01 -4.14
N LYS A 56 31.63 9.21 -4.10
CA LYS A 56 30.72 8.69 -3.06
C LYS A 56 29.84 7.55 -3.59
N PRO A 57 29.27 6.69 -2.73
CA PRO A 57 28.35 5.62 -3.15
C PRO A 57 27.14 6.16 -3.91
N VAL A 58 26.60 5.37 -4.83
CA VAL A 58 25.34 5.67 -5.54
C VAL A 58 24.19 5.55 -4.55
N ILE A 59 23.26 6.50 -4.60
CA ILE A 59 22.09 6.57 -3.71
C ILE A 59 20.99 5.88 -4.48
N LYS A 60 20.32 4.98 -3.79
CA LYS A 60 19.12 4.32 -4.27
C LYS A 60 17.93 5.21 -3.94
N TRP A 61 16.91 5.15 -4.79
CA TRP A 61 15.70 5.95 -4.59
C TRP A 61 15.00 5.65 -3.26
N MET A 62 15.18 4.43 -2.76
CA MET A 62 14.66 3.97 -1.46
C MET A 62 15.30 4.71 -0.27
N GLU A 63 16.57 5.13 -0.38
CA GLU A 63 17.22 5.92 0.67
C GLU A 63 16.62 7.32 0.75
N VAL A 64 16.32 7.94 -0.41
CA VAL A 64 15.64 9.25 -0.47
C VAL A 64 14.22 9.14 0.07
N TYR A 65 13.51 8.08 -0.31
CA TYR A 65 12.17 7.79 0.18
C TYR A 65 12.13 7.65 1.71
N ASN A 66 12.99 6.80 2.27
CA ASN A 66 13.06 6.56 3.71
C ASN A 66 13.41 7.84 4.49
N TRP A 67 14.31 8.67 3.95
CA TRP A 67 14.69 9.94 4.55
C TRP A 67 13.53 10.95 4.54
N LEU A 68 12.80 11.07 3.43
CA LEU A 68 11.61 11.93 3.35
C LEU A 68 10.53 11.46 4.32
N GLN A 69 10.33 10.15 4.42
CA GLN A 69 9.35 9.54 5.33
C GLN A 69 9.70 9.79 6.80
N SER A 70 10.97 9.67 7.20
CA SER A 70 11.39 9.95 8.59
C SER A 70 11.23 11.43 8.95
N ARG A 71 11.46 12.35 8.01
CA ARG A 71 11.25 13.79 8.22
C ARG A 71 9.78 14.19 8.31
N LEU A 72 8.90 13.49 7.59
CA LEU A 72 7.46 13.70 7.70
C LEU A 72 6.91 13.33 9.09
N GLN A 73 7.55 12.40 9.79
CA GLN A 73 7.23 12.05 11.18
C GLN A 73 7.80 13.05 12.21
N ASP A 74 8.81 13.84 11.82
CA ASP A 74 9.46 14.87 12.65
C ASP A 74 8.76 16.25 12.58
N PHE A 75 7.70 16.44 11.78
CA PHE A 75 6.97 17.72 11.77
C PHE A 75 6.24 17.93 13.10
N PRO A 76 6.53 19.03 13.85
CA PRO A 76 5.96 19.22 15.17
C PRO A 76 4.46 19.44 15.11
N LYS A 77 3.72 18.75 16.00
CA LYS A 77 2.41 19.17 16.50
C LYS A 77 2.50 20.64 16.89
N ASN A 78 1.95 21.53 16.07
CA ASN A 78 2.01 22.97 16.31
C ASN A 78 0.76 23.38 17.11
N GLU A 79 0.76 23.09 18.41
CA GLU A 79 0.03 23.88 19.40
C GLU A 79 1.02 24.85 20.02
N LYS A 80 0.90 26.14 19.69
CA LYS A 80 1.66 27.20 20.33
C LYS A 80 0.94 27.66 21.60
N ARG A 81 1.68 27.53 22.72
CA ARG A 81 2.14 28.58 23.65
C ARG A 81 1.62 28.55 25.09
N MET A 82 2.64 28.65 25.95
CA MET A 82 2.68 29.03 27.38
C MET A 82 2.30 27.92 28.36
N SER A 83 3.06 27.58 29.39
CA SER A 83 4.40 27.95 29.88
C SER A 83 4.67 27.08 31.12
N GLU A 84 5.95 26.89 31.47
CA GLU A 84 6.48 26.46 32.78
C GLU A 84 6.69 24.95 33.06
N ILE A 85 7.97 24.60 33.10
CA ILE A 85 8.64 23.42 33.70
C ILE A 85 8.90 23.76 35.20
N PRO A 86 9.46 22.89 36.09
CA PRO A 86 9.64 21.42 36.11
C PRO A 86 9.20 20.76 37.44
N GLU A 87 9.21 19.42 37.52
CA GLU A 87 10.11 18.75 38.50
C GLU A 87 10.17 17.21 38.39
N ALA A 88 11.42 16.74 38.50
CA ALA A 88 11.91 15.50 39.12
C ALA A 88 11.65 14.10 38.50
N CYS A 89 12.71 13.58 37.85
CA CYS A 89 13.17 12.18 37.81
C CYS A 89 13.17 11.48 39.21
N PRO A 90 13.27 10.12 39.36
CA PRO A 90 14.21 9.27 38.60
C PRO A 90 13.86 7.78 38.31
N SER A 91 14.50 7.30 37.24
CA SER A 91 15.09 5.97 36.96
C SER A 91 14.86 4.82 37.97
N ASN A 92 14.50 3.64 37.45
CA ASN A 92 15.24 2.40 37.76
C ASN A 92 15.11 1.32 36.66
N LYS A 93 16.25 0.66 36.45
CA LYS A 93 16.58 -0.41 35.51
C LYS A 93 15.78 -1.68 35.84
N THR A 94 15.57 -2.56 34.85
CA THR A 94 16.03 -3.98 34.85
C THR A 94 15.81 -4.58 33.45
N GLN A 95 16.87 -5.21 32.92
CA GLN A 95 16.87 -5.99 31.69
C GLN A 95 16.12 -7.31 31.93
N GLU A 96 15.27 -7.73 31.00
CA GLU A 96 14.99 -9.15 30.85
C GLU A 96 14.85 -9.54 29.37
N SER A 97 15.66 -10.53 29.03
CA SER A 97 15.81 -11.19 27.75
C SER A 97 14.47 -11.76 27.27
N SER A 98 14.10 -11.44 26.04
CA SER A 98 13.10 -12.24 25.30
C SER A 98 13.53 -12.34 23.84
N GLN A 99 14.02 -13.53 23.51
CA GLN A 99 14.33 -13.97 22.16
C GLN A 99 13.08 -13.80 21.29
N ARG A 100 13.15 -12.99 20.24
CA ARG A 100 12.12 -12.88 19.22
C ARG A 100 12.37 -13.96 18.16
N PRO A 101 11.35 -14.71 17.71
CA PRO A 101 11.51 -15.62 16.58
C PRO A 101 11.78 -14.83 15.31
N GLU A 102 12.56 -15.46 14.44
CA GLU A 102 13.07 -14.95 13.18
C GLU A 102 11.95 -14.51 12.23
N GLY A 103 12.08 -13.27 11.76
CA GLY A 103 11.70 -12.74 10.46
C GLY A 103 10.59 -13.45 9.68
N GLU A 104 9.32 -13.12 9.98
CA GLU A 104 8.37 -12.95 8.89
C GLU A 104 8.90 -11.83 8.00
N LYS A 105 9.36 -12.19 6.80
CA LYS A 105 9.60 -11.21 5.75
C LYS A 105 8.28 -10.48 5.53
N SER A 106 8.23 -9.21 5.97
CA SER A 106 7.18 -8.29 5.53
C SER A 106 7.04 -8.46 4.02
N PRO A 107 5.83 -8.73 3.49
CA PRO A 107 5.64 -8.83 2.05
C PRO A 107 6.21 -7.57 1.41
N ASP A 108 6.90 -7.75 0.27
CA ASP A 108 7.44 -6.63 -0.49
C ASP A 108 6.28 -5.72 -0.90
N LEU A 109 6.14 -4.60 -0.18
CA LEU A 109 5.03 -3.67 -0.35
C LEU A 109 4.99 -3.05 -1.76
N SER A 110 6.05 -3.25 -2.56
CA SER A 110 6.14 -2.78 -3.94
C SER A 110 5.45 -3.67 -4.99
N GLU A 111 5.02 -4.90 -4.62
CA GLU A 111 4.27 -5.81 -5.50
C GLU A 111 2.75 -5.78 -5.26
N LEU A 112 2.29 -5.06 -4.23
CA LEU A 112 0.87 -5.09 -3.87
C LEU A 112 0.04 -4.23 -4.82
N GLU A 113 -0.91 -4.88 -5.48
CA GLU A 113 -1.99 -4.24 -6.22
C GLU A 113 -3.19 -4.00 -5.30
N PHE A 114 -3.93 -2.93 -5.56
CA PHE A 114 -5.09 -2.53 -4.75
C PHE A 114 -6.35 -2.44 -5.61
N GLU A 115 -7.47 -2.68 -4.96
CA GLU A 115 -8.80 -2.39 -5.48
C GLU A 115 -9.54 -1.48 -4.51
N ALA A 116 -10.41 -0.62 -5.04
CA ALA A 116 -11.21 0.29 -4.26
C ALA A 116 -12.68 0.25 -4.65
N ARG A 117 -13.54 0.47 -3.65
CA ARG A 117 -14.99 0.44 -3.82
C ARG A 117 -15.50 1.82 -4.21
N SER A 118 -16.09 1.94 -5.40
CA SER A 118 -16.71 3.18 -5.86
C SER A 118 -17.97 3.50 -5.05
N SER A 119 -18.14 4.79 -4.79
CA SER A 119 -19.33 5.34 -4.13
C SER A 119 -20.53 5.44 -5.07
N LYS A 120 -20.31 5.42 -6.39
CA LYS A 120 -21.35 5.62 -7.42
C LYS A 120 -22.24 4.40 -7.59
N ASP A 121 -21.64 3.22 -7.59
CA ASP A 121 -22.31 1.95 -7.91
C ASP A 121 -22.05 0.84 -6.89
N GLY A 122 -21.21 1.07 -5.89
CA GLY A 122 -20.85 0.10 -4.85
C GLY A 122 -19.91 -1.01 -5.32
N ALA A 123 -19.35 -0.90 -6.53
CA ALA A 123 -18.50 -1.91 -7.12
C ALA A 123 -17.01 -1.74 -6.79
N TRP A 124 -16.25 -2.82 -6.92
CA TRP A 124 -14.80 -2.81 -6.74
C TRP A 124 -14.08 -2.70 -8.09
N TYR A 125 -13.11 -1.80 -8.14
CA TYR A 125 -12.28 -1.51 -9.31
C TYR A 125 -10.81 -1.53 -8.94
N ASP A 126 -9.97 -2.00 -9.86
CA ASP A 126 -8.52 -1.93 -9.69
C ASP A 126 -8.07 -0.47 -9.61
N VAL A 127 -7.20 -0.17 -8.64
CA VAL A 127 -6.62 1.15 -8.44
C VAL A 127 -5.36 1.28 -9.29
N ALA A 128 -5.36 2.22 -10.22
CA ALA A 128 -4.18 2.57 -11.00
C ALA A 128 -3.18 3.37 -10.18
N MET A 129 -3.67 4.35 -9.40
CA MET A 129 -2.83 5.17 -8.53
C MET A 129 -3.62 5.84 -7.41
N PHE A 130 -2.94 6.01 -6.27
CA PHE A 130 -3.35 6.91 -5.20
C PHE A 130 -2.79 8.30 -5.46
N LEU A 131 -3.66 9.29 -5.66
CA LEU A 131 -3.28 10.66 -6.04
C LEU A 131 -2.91 11.50 -4.83
N THR A 132 -3.72 11.43 -3.78
CA THR A 132 -3.55 12.18 -2.54
C THR A 132 -4.42 11.59 -1.44
N HIS A 133 -4.32 12.11 -0.22
CA HIS A 133 -5.14 11.69 0.92
C HIS A 133 -5.61 12.92 1.72
N ARG A 134 -6.65 12.74 2.52
CA ARG A 134 -7.16 13.75 3.46
C ARG A 134 -7.64 13.09 4.74
N PHE A 135 -7.67 13.87 5.82
CA PHE A 135 -8.34 13.51 7.05
C PHE A 135 -9.60 14.34 7.20
N LEU A 136 -10.72 13.69 7.45
CA LEU A 136 -11.97 14.35 7.77
C LEU A 136 -11.95 14.82 9.23
N ARG A 137 -12.83 15.76 9.57
CA ARG A 137 -13.01 16.21 10.97
C ARG A 137 -13.43 15.07 11.91
N SER A 138 -14.05 14.01 11.38
CA SER A 138 -14.38 12.78 12.11
C SER A 138 -13.14 11.96 12.51
N GLY A 139 -11.95 12.27 11.97
CA GLY A 139 -10.73 11.48 12.12
C GLY A 139 -10.59 10.36 11.09
N GLU A 140 -11.55 10.21 10.18
CA GLU A 140 -11.48 9.23 9.09
C GLU A 140 -10.49 9.67 8.01
N ALA A 141 -9.75 8.70 7.47
CA ALA A 141 -8.80 8.92 6.40
C ALA A 141 -9.41 8.50 5.05
N GLU A 142 -9.34 9.39 4.08
CA GLU A 142 -9.76 9.13 2.71
C GLU A 142 -8.58 9.30 1.76
N ALA A 143 -8.53 8.46 0.73
CA ALA A 143 -7.60 8.57 -0.38
C ALA A 143 -8.35 8.98 -1.64
N ARG A 144 -7.73 9.81 -2.46
CA ARG A 144 -8.21 10.08 -3.81
C ARG A 144 -7.58 9.07 -4.78
N VAL A 145 -8.40 8.25 -5.41
CA VAL A 145 -7.96 7.14 -6.27
C VAL A 145 -8.30 7.40 -7.73
N ARG A 146 -7.41 6.96 -8.62
CA ARG A 146 -7.71 6.78 -10.05
C ARG A 146 -7.85 5.29 -10.33
N PHE A 147 -8.95 4.91 -10.96
CA PHE A 147 -9.22 3.53 -11.34
C PHE A 147 -8.54 3.15 -12.67
N VAL A 148 -8.19 1.88 -12.83
CA VAL A 148 -7.66 1.35 -14.09
C VAL A 148 -8.70 1.49 -15.20
N GLY A 149 -8.30 2.06 -16.34
CA GLY A 149 -9.17 2.24 -17.50
C GLY A 149 -10.02 3.51 -17.49
N PHE A 150 -9.96 4.32 -16.42
CA PHE A 150 -10.72 5.56 -16.29
C PHE A 150 -9.82 6.80 -16.21
N GLY A 151 -10.33 7.94 -16.69
CA GLY A 151 -9.64 9.22 -16.68
C GLY A 151 -9.81 10.00 -15.36
N ALA A 152 -9.24 11.21 -15.34
CA ALA A 152 -9.23 12.07 -14.15
C ALA A 152 -10.63 12.54 -13.72
N GLU A 153 -11.58 12.53 -14.66
CA GLU A 153 -12.99 12.85 -14.46
C GLU A 153 -13.71 11.83 -13.55
N GLU A 154 -13.19 10.60 -13.47
CA GLU A 154 -13.75 9.53 -12.64
C GLU A 154 -13.00 9.36 -11.31
N ASP A 155 -12.01 10.20 -11.00
CA ASP A 155 -11.25 10.11 -9.75
C ASP A 155 -12.18 10.28 -8.52
N GLU A 156 -12.10 9.35 -7.56
CA GLU A 156 -12.99 9.33 -6.38
C GLU A 156 -12.24 9.47 -5.06
N TRP A 157 -12.87 10.13 -4.09
CA TRP A 157 -12.45 10.06 -2.69
C TRP A 157 -13.08 8.83 -2.04
N VAL A 158 -12.25 7.92 -1.54
CA VAL A 158 -12.68 6.66 -0.93
C VAL A 158 -12.13 6.55 0.50
N ASN A 159 -12.94 6.01 1.41
CA ASN A 159 -12.50 5.74 2.78
C ASN A 159 -11.45 4.63 2.79
N ILE A 160 -10.27 4.89 3.34
CA ILE A 160 -9.15 3.94 3.29
C ILE A 160 -9.46 2.65 4.04
N LYS A 161 -10.16 2.73 5.18
CA LYS A 161 -10.44 1.56 6.02
C LYS A 161 -11.57 0.69 5.47
N GLN A 162 -12.54 1.30 4.79
CA GLN A 162 -13.78 0.62 4.38
C GLN A 162 -13.85 0.32 2.88
N ALA A 163 -13.10 1.04 2.06
CA ALA A 163 -13.27 1.06 0.60
C ALA A 163 -11.95 0.91 -0.16
N VAL A 164 -10.85 0.54 0.50
CA VAL A 164 -9.57 0.20 -0.15
C VAL A 164 -9.06 -1.11 0.43
N ARG A 165 -8.61 -2.03 -0.43
CA ARG A 165 -7.99 -3.29 -0.01
C ARG A 165 -7.01 -3.81 -1.05
N VAL A 166 -6.19 -4.79 -0.66
CA VAL A 166 -5.35 -5.53 -1.61
C VAL A 166 -6.25 -6.23 -2.62
N ARG A 167 -5.85 -6.18 -3.90
CA ARG A 167 -6.58 -6.75 -5.02
C ARG A 167 -6.96 -8.21 -4.76
N SER A 168 -8.21 -8.55 -5.06
CA SER A 168 -8.72 -9.91 -4.98
C SER A 168 -8.05 -10.79 -6.03
N VAL A 169 -7.77 -12.05 -5.68
CA VAL A 169 -6.98 -12.95 -6.53
C VAL A 169 -7.88 -14.00 -7.20
N PRO A 170 -7.76 -14.22 -8.52
CA PRO A 170 -8.48 -15.28 -9.21
C PRO A 170 -8.26 -16.65 -8.58
N ILE A 171 -9.31 -17.46 -8.51
CA ILE A 171 -9.25 -18.77 -7.85
C ILE A 171 -8.92 -19.84 -8.89
N GLU A 172 -7.84 -20.58 -8.65
CA GLU A 172 -7.42 -21.66 -9.53
C GLU A 172 -8.39 -22.85 -9.48
N HIS A 173 -8.48 -23.59 -10.59
CA HIS A 173 -9.42 -24.71 -10.72
C HIS A 173 -9.23 -25.79 -9.63
N SER A 174 -7.99 -26.02 -9.22
CA SER A 174 -7.60 -26.94 -8.14
C SER A 174 -8.01 -26.44 -6.75
N GLU A 175 -8.27 -25.15 -6.59
CA GLU A 175 -8.54 -24.49 -5.32
C GLU A 175 -10.03 -24.36 -5.00
N CYS A 176 -10.90 -24.75 -5.92
CA CYS A 176 -12.35 -24.65 -5.71
C CYS A 176 -12.83 -25.32 -4.41
N GLN A 177 -12.15 -26.38 -3.95
CA GLN A 177 -12.48 -27.09 -2.71
C GLN A 177 -12.25 -26.25 -1.45
N LYS A 178 -11.42 -25.20 -1.52
CA LYS A 178 -11.16 -24.28 -0.42
C LYS A 178 -12.38 -23.42 -0.10
N LEU A 179 -13.17 -23.04 -1.11
CA LEU A 179 -14.38 -22.23 -0.95
C LEU A 179 -15.48 -22.96 -0.16
N LYS A 180 -16.02 -22.31 0.87
CA LYS A 180 -17.10 -22.81 1.73
C LYS A 180 -18.30 -21.87 1.75
N VAL A 181 -19.44 -22.40 2.19
CA VAL A 181 -20.62 -21.58 2.50
C VAL A 181 -20.26 -20.59 3.60
N GLY A 182 -20.65 -19.33 3.43
CA GLY A 182 -20.33 -18.21 4.30
C GLY A 182 -19.13 -17.37 3.85
N ASP A 183 -18.25 -17.90 2.99
CA ASP A 183 -17.07 -17.17 2.52
C ASP A 183 -17.46 -15.91 1.76
N ILE A 184 -16.70 -14.83 1.99
CA ILE A 184 -16.77 -13.58 1.23
C ILE A 184 -15.86 -13.71 0.02
N VAL A 185 -16.42 -13.48 -1.17
CA VAL A 185 -15.73 -13.52 -2.45
C VAL A 185 -16.02 -12.24 -3.24
N LEU A 186 -15.06 -11.84 -4.08
CA LEU A 186 -15.34 -10.85 -5.10
C LEU A 186 -15.92 -11.58 -6.32
N CYS A 187 -17.14 -11.22 -6.71
CA CYS A 187 -17.85 -11.88 -7.80
C CYS A 187 -18.04 -10.92 -8.98
N PHE A 188 -17.57 -11.35 -10.15
CA PHE A 188 -17.88 -10.71 -11.42
C PHE A 188 -19.36 -10.91 -11.74
N GLN A 189 -20.13 -9.84 -11.84
CA GLN A 189 -21.52 -9.80 -12.29
C GLN A 189 -21.59 -9.28 -13.72
N GLU A 190 -22.05 -10.13 -14.64
CA GLU A 190 -22.21 -9.80 -16.05
C GLU A 190 -23.70 -9.70 -16.37
N ARG A 191 -24.15 -8.49 -16.72
CA ARG A 191 -25.49 -8.17 -17.24
C ARG A 191 -25.36 -7.65 -18.67
N ARG A 192 -26.49 -7.37 -19.33
CA ARG A 192 -26.51 -6.97 -20.76
C ARG A 192 -25.57 -5.80 -21.08
N ASP A 193 -25.53 -4.81 -20.20
CA ASP A 193 -24.81 -3.54 -20.44
C ASP A 193 -23.74 -3.26 -19.38
N GLN A 194 -23.45 -4.21 -18.49
CA GLN A 194 -22.61 -3.99 -17.32
C GLN A 194 -21.82 -5.25 -16.95
N ALA A 195 -20.53 -5.09 -16.70
CA ALA A 195 -19.62 -6.19 -16.36
C ALA A 195 -18.72 -5.73 -15.20
N ILE A 196 -19.16 -6.01 -13.98
CA ILE A 196 -18.65 -5.32 -12.78
C ILE A 196 -18.43 -6.31 -11.63
N TYR A 197 -17.49 -5.98 -10.73
CA TYR A 197 -17.16 -6.80 -9.58
C TYR A 197 -17.82 -6.29 -8.29
N TYR A 198 -18.49 -7.20 -7.57
CA TYR A 198 -19.15 -6.93 -6.29
C TYR A 198 -18.73 -7.92 -5.23
N ASP A 199 -18.74 -7.50 -3.96
CA ASP A 199 -18.65 -8.45 -2.85
C ASP A 199 -19.93 -9.29 -2.78
N ALA A 200 -19.73 -10.58 -2.51
CA ALA A 200 -20.81 -11.54 -2.35
C ALA A 200 -20.45 -12.62 -1.34
N HIS A 201 -21.47 -13.21 -0.72
CA HIS A 201 -21.33 -14.37 0.15
C HIS A 201 -21.72 -15.65 -0.58
N ILE A 202 -20.95 -16.72 -0.37
CA ILE A 202 -21.33 -18.05 -0.86
C ILE A 202 -22.47 -18.59 0.02
N VAL A 203 -23.62 -18.84 -0.57
CA VAL A 203 -24.82 -19.39 0.09
C VAL A 203 -24.88 -20.91 -0.06
N GLU A 204 -24.50 -21.43 -1.23
CA GLU A 204 -24.54 -22.87 -1.53
C GLU A 204 -23.37 -23.25 -2.44
N VAL A 205 -22.84 -24.46 -2.26
CA VAL A 205 -21.80 -25.00 -3.14
C VAL A 205 -22.22 -26.35 -3.70
N GLN A 206 -22.46 -26.41 -5.01
CA GLN A 206 -22.76 -27.64 -5.73
C GLN A 206 -21.50 -28.21 -6.35
N ARG A 207 -20.92 -29.22 -5.69
CA ARG A 207 -19.71 -29.91 -6.14
C ARG A 207 -20.01 -30.82 -7.33
N ARG A 208 -19.15 -30.77 -8.35
CA ARG A 208 -19.20 -31.66 -9.52
C ARG A 208 -17.84 -32.28 -9.77
N MET A 209 -17.82 -33.46 -10.38
CA MET A 209 -16.57 -34.10 -10.80
C MET A 209 -15.90 -33.28 -11.91
N HIS A 210 -14.61 -32.97 -11.73
CA HIS A 210 -13.77 -32.28 -12.69
C HIS A 210 -12.29 -32.52 -12.41
N ASP A 211 -11.43 -32.14 -13.35
CA ASP A 211 -9.97 -32.24 -13.24
C ASP A 211 -9.33 -30.83 -13.25
N ILE A 212 -8.01 -30.79 -13.42
CA ILE A 212 -7.22 -29.55 -13.49
C ILE A 212 -7.54 -28.68 -14.72
N ARG A 213 -8.23 -29.21 -15.74
CA ARG A 213 -8.53 -28.48 -16.98
C ARG A 213 -9.65 -27.48 -16.81
N GLY A 214 -10.50 -27.64 -15.79
CA GLY A 214 -11.60 -26.72 -15.58
C GLY A 214 -12.56 -27.16 -14.48
N CYS A 215 -12.87 -26.24 -13.58
CA CYS A 215 -13.84 -26.46 -12.51
C CYS A 215 -15.27 -26.43 -13.07
N ARG A 216 -16.06 -27.44 -12.67
CA ARG A 216 -17.47 -27.58 -13.04
C ARG A 216 -18.43 -27.32 -11.87
N CYS A 217 -17.91 -26.96 -10.70
CA CYS A 217 -18.74 -26.64 -9.54
C CYS A 217 -19.60 -25.40 -9.82
N LEU A 218 -20.77 -25.35 -9.19
CA LEU A 218 -21.64 -24.18 -9.17
C LEU A 218 -21.69 -23.60 -7.76
N PHE A 219 -21.66 -22.28 -7.67
CA PHE A 219 -21.70 -21.54 -6.43
C PHE A 219 -22.91 -20.63 -6.47
N LEU A 220 -23.84 -20.80 -5.53
CA LEU A 220 -24.89 -19.81 -5.31
C LEU A 220 -24.28 -18.70 -4.47
N VAL A 221 -24.24 -17.49 -5.00
CA VAL A 221 -23.75 -16.31 -4.29
C VAL A 221 -24.90 -15.35 -4.02
N ARG A 222 -24.83 -14.63 -2.89
CA ARG A 222 -25.70 -13.50 -2.57
C ARG A 222 -24.88 -12.23 -2.56
N TYR A 223 -25.23 -11.27 -3.40
CA TYR A 223 -24.53 -10.00 -3.51
C TYR A 223 -24.81 -9.10 -2.31
N GLU A 224 -23.77 -8.42 -1.81
CA GLU A 224 -23.89 -7.55 -0.64
C GLU A 224 -24.66 -6.24 -0.95
N HIS A 225 -24.56 -5.74 -2.19
CA HIS A 225 -25.13 -4.45 -2.57
C HIS A 225 -26.66 -4.46 -2.74
N ASP A 226 -27.25 -5.56 -3.20
CA ASP A 226 -28.70 -5.65 -3.50
C ASP A 226 -29.39 -6.91 -2.95
N SER A 227 -28.65 -7.78 -2.24
CA SER A 227 -29.13 -9.07 -1.73
C SER A 227 -29.66 -10.04 -2.80
N THR A 228 -29.41 -9.79 -4.09
CA THR A 228 -29.80 -10.72 -5.15
C THR A 228 -28.91 -11.96 -5.14
N GLU A 229 -29.48 -13.08 -5.56
CA GLU A 229 -28.77 -14.36 -5.62
C GLU A 229 -28.54 -14.80 -7.06
N GLU A 230 -27.34 -15.32 -7.33
CA GLU A 230 -26.96 -15.82 -8.66
C GLU A 230 -26.15 -17.11 -8.54
N LYS A 231 -26.42 -18.09 -9.42
CA LYS A 231 -25.56 -19.27 -9.57
C LYS A 231 -24.44 -18.98 -10.56
N VAL A 232 -23.21 -18.96 -10.07
CA VAL A 232 -22.02 -18.63 -10.86
C VAL A 232 -21.03 -19.80 -10.91
N ARG A 233 -20.13 -19.75 -11.89
CA ARG A 233 -18.99 -20.68 -12.03
C ARG A 233 -17.76 -20.11 -11.35
N LEU A 234 -16.79 -20.97 -11.00
CA LEU A 234 -15.55 -20.58 -10.33
C LEU A 234 -14.83 -19.39 -10.98
N ARG A 235 -14.77 -19.34 -12.32
CA ARG A 235 -14.10 -18.28 -13.08
C ARG A 235 -14.62 -16.85 -12.82
N ARG A 236 -15.81 -16.72 -12.22
CA ARG A 236 -16.40 -15.43 -11.84
C ARG A 236 -16.07 -15.03 -10.41
N LEU A 237 -15.29 -15.83 -9.68
CA LEU A 237 -14.99 -15.63 -8.27
C LEU A 237 -13.50 -15.37 -8.08
N CYS A 238 -13.19 -14.35 -7.30
CA CYS A 238 -11.87 -14.10 -6.76
C CYS A 238 -11.92 -14.25 -5.23
N HIS A 239 -10.86 -14.81 -4.64
CA HIS A 239 -10.74 -14.87 -3.20
C HIS A 239 -10.15 -13.57 -2.66
N ARG A 240 -10.60 -13.17 -1.47
CA ARG A 240 -10.01 -12.03 -0.78
C ARG A 240 -8.71 -12.44 -0.08
N PRO A 241 -7.60 -11.70 -0.23
CA PRO A 241 -6.39 -11.94 0.54
C PRO A 241 -6.66 -11.74 2.04
N ALA A 242 -5.99 -12.52 2.88
CA ALA A 242 -6.14 -12.42 4.33
C ALA A 242 -5.35 -11.24 4.95
N HIS A 243 -4.68 -10.42 4.15
CA HIS A 243 -3.85 -9.32 4.64
C HIS A 243 -4.70 -8.29 5.39
N ARG A 244 -4.50 -8.23 6.71
CA ARG A 244 -4.94 -7.12 7.56
C ARG A 244 -3.72 -6.25 7.82
N PHE A 245 -3.78 -4.99 7.43
CA PHE A 245 -2.83 -3.95 7.83
C PHE A 245 -3.27 -3.31 9.14
#